data_AF-A0A7K7ZUK2-F1
#
_entry.id   AF-A0A7K7ZUK2-F1
#
_cell.length_a   1.000
_cell.length_b   1.000
_cell.length_c   1.000
_cell.angle_alpha   90.00
_cell.angle_beta   90.00
_cell.angle_gamma   90.00
#
_symmetry.space_group_name_H-M   'P 1'
#
loop_
_entity.id
_entity.type
_entity.pdbx_description
1 polymer ?
#
loop_
_entity_poly.entity_id
_entity_poly.type
_entity_poly.pdbx_seq_one_letter_code
_entity_poly.pdbx_strand_id
1 'polypeptide(L)'
;GCCPLSPAGAQSTQLLVEPPWTPAVLWDRVTLTCQGSGTPGATAWYKDGRRWWLEESDEVFVTESGTYKCHKSRTGRSNPVNVSN
;
A
#
# COMPACT_ATOMS: atom_id res chain seq x y z
N GLY A 1 0.63 34.90 1.01
CA GLY A 1 -0.43 34.53 1.97
C GLY A 1 -0.90 33.14 1.62
N CYS A 2 -1.00 32.27 2.61
CA CYS A 2 -0.98 30.81 2.52
C CYS A 2 -1.99 30.19 1.54
N CYS A 3 -1.51 29.23 0.74
CA CYS A 3 -2.37 28.22 0.14
C CYS A 3 -3.12 27.48 1.26
N PRO A 4 -4.44 27.27 1.15
CA PRO A 4 -5.15 26.51 2.16
C PRO A 4 -4.60 25.09 2.11
N LEU A 5 -3.93 24.71 3.20
CA LEU A 5 -3.60 23.35 3.53
C LEU A 5 -4.87 22.52 3.40
N SER A 6 -4.88 21.58 2.47
CA SER A 6 -5.98 20.65 2.23
C SER A 6 -6.47 20.05 3.56
N PRO A 7 -7.74 20.26 3.95
CA PRO A 7 -8.26 19.70 5.18
C PRO A 7 -8.70 18.26 4.90
N ALA A 8 -7.78 17.31 5.06
CA ALA A 8 -8.15 15.92 5.29
C ALA A 8 -6.94 15.15 5.84
N GLY A 9 -6.62 15.40 7.11
CA GLY A 9 -6.15 14.32 7.97
C GLY A 9 -7.28 13.29 8.14
N ALA A 10 -7.71 12.66 7.06
CA ALA A 10 -8.41 11.40 7.15
C ALA A 10 -7.35 10.38 7.54
N GLN A 11 -7.59 9.58 8.58
CA GLN A 11 -6.74 8.45 8.91
C GLN A 11 -6.88 7.41 7.78
N SER A 12 -6.34 7.70 6.59
CA SER A 12 -6.40 6.83 5.44
C SER A 12 -5.26 5.84 5.57
N THR A 13 -5.55 4.57 5.31
CA THR A 13 -4.51 3.57 5.18
C THR A 13 -3.49 4.03 4.13
N GLN A 14 -2.20 4.00 4.44
CA GLN A 14 -1.12 4.40 3.55
C GLN A 14 -0.33 3.16 3.13
N LEU A 15 -0.15 3.02 1.82
CA LEU A 15 0.67 1.94 1.28
C LEU A 15 2.09 2.48 1.05
N LEU A 16 3.04 1.91 1.78
CA LEU A 16 4.47 2.18 1.65
C LEU A 16 5.11 1.10 0.77
N VAL A 17 6.11 1.49 -0.01
CA VAL A 17 6.85 0.59 -0.89
C VAL A 17 8.31 0.66 -0.50
N GLU A 18 8.85 -0.49 -0.10
CA GLU A 18 10.24 -0.62 0.30
C GLU A 18 10.95 -1.68 -0.55
N PRO A 19 12.11 -1.37 -1.13
CA PRO A 19 12.79 -0.06 -1.12
C PRO A 19 12.16 0.97 -2.10
N PRO A 20 12.11 2.25 -1.74
CA PRO A 20 11.53 3.31 -2.59
C PRO A 20 12.35 3.69 -3.84
N TRP A 21 13.61 3.23 -3.96
CA TRP A 21 14.56 3.65 -5.02
C TRP A 21 15.48 2.52 -5.53
N THR A 22 15.03 1.27 -5.62
CA THR A 22 15.87 0.23 -6.21
C THR A 22 16.18 0.50 -7.69
N PRO A 23 17.30 0.02 -8.24
CA PRO A 23 17.53 -0.01 -9.69
C PRO A 23 16.82 -1.22 -10.30
N ALA A 24 16.19 -1.08 -11.49
CA ALA A 24 15.37 -2.09 -12.22
C ALA A 24 15.90 -3.54 -12.09
N VAL A 25 17.23 -3.66 -12.07
CA VAL A 25 18.02 -4.90 -11.93
C VAL A 25 17.81 -5.67 -10.62
N LEU A 26 17.34 -5.06 -9.53
CA LEU A 26 17.13 -5.72 -8.21
C LEU A 26 15.66 -5.68 -7.74
N TRP A 27 14.69 -5.24 -8.56
CA TRP A 27 13.27 -5.12 -8.20
C TRP A 27 12.50 -6.45 -8.19
N ASP A 28 13.17 -7.60 -8.22
CA ASP A 28 12.52 -8.91 -8.14
C ASP A 28 11.69 -9.08 -6.85
N ARG A 29 11.97 -8.30 -5.79
CA ARG A 29 11.22 -8.37 -4.53
C ARG A 29 10.98 -7.00 -3.93
N VAL A 30 9.72 -6.57 -3.97
CA VAL A 30 9.23 -5.34 -3.36
C VAL A 30 8.44 -5.69 -2.12
N THR A 31 8.72 -5.00 -1.02
CA THR A 31 7.91 -5.09 0.21
C THR A 31 6.90 -3.96 0.19
N LEU A 32 5.63 -4.34 0.28
CA LEU A 32 4.51 -3.42 0.38
C LEU A 32 4.03 -3.41 1.83
N THR A 33 4.06 -2.24 2.47
CA THR A 33 3.71 -2.07 3.88
C THR A 33 2.48 -1.19 4.02
N CYS A 34 1.40 -1.77 4.52
CA CYS A 34 0.11 -1.15 4.73
C CYS A 34 0.04 -0.48 6.12
N GLN A 35 0.45 0.78 6.19
CA GLN A 35 0.33 1.57 7.41
C GLN A 35 -1.11 2.05 7.60
N GLY A 36 -1.63 1.96 8.82
CA GLY A 36 -2.96 2.47 9.13
C GLY A 36 -3.42 2.03 10.52
N SER A 37 -4.27 2.83 11.16
CA SER A 37 -4.86 2.48 12.44
C SER A 37 -5.83 1.31 12.26
N GLY A 38 -5.62 0.21 12.99
CA GLY A 38 -6.24 -1.07 12.68
C GLY A 38 -5.72 -2.19 13.56
N THR A 39 -6.43 -3.31 13.56
CA THR A 39 -5.90 -4.55 14.12
C THR A 39 -4.88 -5.10 13.12
N PRO A 40 -3.61 -5.32 13.53
CA PRO A 40 -2.68 -6.11 12.72
C PRO A 40 -3.30 -7.51 12.60
N GLY A 41 -3.53 -8.00 11.38
CA GLY A 41 -4.27 -9.26 11.20
C GLY A 41 -5.31 -9.26 10.09
N ALA A 42 -5.79 -8.09 9.67
CA ALA A 42 -6.97 -8.02 8.80
C ALA A 42 -6.75 -7.06 7.62
N THR A 43 -5.63 -7.24 6.91
CA THR A 43 -5.27 -6.39 5.77
C THR A 43 -5.60 -7.10 4.46
N ALA A 44 -6.56 -6.56 3.72
CA ALA A 44 -6.94 -7.06 2.40
C ALA A 44 -6.12 -6.35 1.31
N TRP A 45 -5.41 -7.12 0.52
CA TRP A 45 -4.57 -6.66 -0.57
C TRP A 45 -5.28 -6.81 -1.91
N TYR A 46 -5.13 -5.79 -2.76
CA TYR A 46 -5.72 -5.72 -4.07
C TYR A 46 -4.62 -5.45 -5.10
N LYS A 47 -4.66 -6.18 -6.20
CA LYS A 47 -3.81 -6.00 -7.39
C LYS A 47 -4.72 -5.72 -8.58
N ASP A 48 -4.47 -4.64 -9.31
CA ASP A 48 -5.22 -4.21 -10.49
C ASP A 48 -6.74 -4.15 -10.26
N GLY A 49 -7.13 -3.71 -9.05
CA GLY A 49 -8.52 -3.59 -8.62
C GLY A 49 -9.20 -4.91 -8.19
N ARG A 50 -8.52 -6.05 -8.27
CA ARG A 50 -9.00 -7.35 -7.81
C ARG A 50 -8.40 -7.69 -6.45
N ARG A 51 -9.17 -8.33 -5.57
CA ARG A 51 -8.64 -8.84 -4.29
C ARG A 51 -7.65 -9.94 -4.62
N TRP A 52 -6.37 -9.68 -4.32
CA TRP A 52 -5.27 -10.58 -4.64
C TRP A 52 -4.95 -11.47 -3.44
N TRP A 53 -4.87 -10.89 -2.24
CA TRP A 53 -4.46 -11.60 -1.04
C TRP A 53 -5.12 -11.06 0.23
N LEU A 54 -5.25 -11.89 1.26
CA LEU A 54 -5.69 -11.49 2.59
C LEU A 54 -4.59 -11.94 3.55
N GLU A 55 -3.83 -10.98 4.06
CA GLU A 55 -2.69 -11.25 4.94
C GLU A 55 -3.06 -10.84 6.37
N GLU A 56 -2.63 -11.64 7.34
CA GLU A 56 -2.68 -11.23 8.75
C GLU A 56 -1.56 -10.24 9.11
N SER A 57 -0.67 -9.96 8.19
CA SER A 57 0.40 -8.99 8.32
C SER A 57 0.08 -7.71 7.58
N ASP A 58 0.62 -6.62 8.09
CA ASP A 58 0.59 -5.32 7.41
C ASP A 58 1.60 -5.22 6.28
N GLU A 59 2.43 -6.25 6.08
CA GLU A 59 3.49 -6.29 5.07
C GLU A 59 3.24 -7.45 4.11
N VAL A 60 3.44 -7.23 2.82
CA VAL A 60 3.39 -8.27 1.80
C VAL A 60 4.52 -8.11 0.80
N PHE A 61 5.07 -9.23 0.35
CA PHE A 61 6.10 -9.22 -0.68
C PHE A 61 5.46 -9.42 -2.05
N VAL A 62 5.76 -8.54 -2.99
CA VAL A 62 5.32 -8.63 -4.37
C VAL A 62 6.53 -8.64 -5.30
N THR A 63 6.46 -9.46 -6.32
CA THR A 63 7.51 -9.60 -7.34
C THR A 63 7.02 -9.21 -8.73
N GLU A 64 5.71 -9.00 -8.85
CA GLU A 64 5.04 -8.66 -10.10
C GLU A 64 4.78 -7.16 -10.19
N SER A 65 4.88 -6.63 -11.41
CA SER A 65 4.36 -5.31 -11.72
C SER A 65 2.82 -5.30 -11.67
N GLY A 66 2.26 -4.13 -11.37
CA GLY A 66 0.82 -3.94 -11.25
C GLY A 66 0.46 -2.79 -10.31
N THR A 67 -0.83 -2.46 -10.25
CA THR A 67 -1.33 -1.46 -9.29
C THR A 67 -1.76 -2.14 -8.00
N TYR A 68 -1.06 -1.86 -6.92
CA TYR A 68 -1.35 -2.42 -5.60
C TYR A 68 -2.12 -1.43 -4.72
N LYS A 69 -3.08 -1.95 -3.98
CA LYS A 69 -3.84 -1.24 -2.94
C LYS A 69 -3.97 -2.15 -1.73
N CYS A 70 -3.98 -1.58 -0.54
CA CYS A 70 -4.34 -2.30 0.66
C CYS A 70 -5.62 -1.72 1.26
N HIS A 71 -6.30 -2.53 2.07
CA HIS A 71 -7.55 -2.16 2.72
C HIS A 71 -7.54 -2.69 4.15
N LYS A 72 -7.69 -1.76 5.10
CA LYS A 72 -7.90 -2.08 6.51
C LYS A 72 -9.34 -1.80 6.88
N SER A 73 -9.99 -2.73 7.57
CA SER A 73 -11.40 -2.60 7.98
C SER A 73 -11.70 -1.33 8.79
N ARG A 74 -10.69 -0.75 9.45
CA ARG A 74 -10.83 0.43 10.33
C ARG A 74 -10.49 1.76 9.64
N THR A 75 -9.60 1.77 8.65
CA THR A 75 -9.11 2.99 7.98
C THR A 75 -9.47 3.08 6.49
N GLY A 76 -10.09 2.05 5.94
CA GLY A 76 -10.55 2.01 4.56
C GLY A 76 -9.47 1.56 3.59
N ARG A 77 -9.57 2.02 2.33
CA ARG A 77 -8.62 1.66 1.25
C ARG A 77 -7.47 2.67 1.20
N SER A 78 -6.27 2.17 0.95
CA SER A 78 -5.11 3.01 0.67
C SER A 78 -5.09 3.55 -0.75
N ASN A 79 -4.26 4.57 -0.96
CA ASN A 79 -3.95 5.07 -2.29
C ASN A 79 -3.27 3.96 -3.13
N PRO A 80 -3.60 3.87 -4.44
CA PRO A 80 -2.91 2.98 -5.35
C PRO A 80 -1.42 3.30 -5.45
N VAL A 81 -0.61 2.26 -5.44
CA VAL A 81 0.80 2.37 -5.83
C VAL A 81 1.05 1.50 -7.05
N ASN A 82 1.69 2.07 -8.05
CA ASN A 82 2.10 1.34 -9.24
C ASN A 82 3.50 0.78 -9.02
N VAL A 83 3.62 -0.54 -9.15
CA VAL A 83 4.90 -1.24 -9.16
C VAL A 83 5.20 -1.59 -10.62
N SER A 84 6.37 -1.21 -11.09
CA SER A 84 6.89 -1.52 -12.43
C SER A 84 8.27 -2.13 -12.29
N ASN A 85 8.54 -3.17 -13.08
CA ASN A 85 9.87 -3.79 -13.20
C ASN A 85 10.68 -3.04 -14.26
#